data_AF-A0A9Q1BER6-F1
#
_entry.id   AF-A0A9Q1BER6-F1
#
_cell.length_a   1.000
_cell.length_b   1.000
_cell.length_c   1.000
_cell.angle_alpha   90.00
_cell.angle_beta   90.00
_cell.angle_gamma   90.00
#
_symmetry.space_group_name_H-M   'P 1'
#
loop_
_entity.id
_entity.type
_entity.pdbx_description
1 polymer ?
#
loop_
_entity_poly.entity_id
_entity_poly.type
_entity_poly.pdbx_seq_one_letter_code
_entity_poly.pdbx_strand_id
1 'polypeptide(L)'
;MLFCYRICALVLSSLWCFLLTVLYIYYKPGNSGRPTVSSHTCPTVLISEYIDSVLSPLVSKLPSFFQDTPHFLRLIQDCEFPKGDGEQLLFTVDVSSLYKSIPHHAALVA
;
A
#
# COMPACT_ATOMS: atom_id res chain seq x y z
N MET A 1 -23.91 -12.22 22.59
CA MET A 1 -24.32 -11.20 21.60
C MET A 1 -24.33 -9.76 22.15
N LEU A 2 -24.66 -9.49 23.42
CA LEU A 2 -24.61 -8.12 23.98
C LEU A 2 -23.19 -7.51 24.09
N PHE A 3 -22.15 -8.33 24.18
CA PHE A 3 -20.76 -7.85 24.29
C PHE A 3 -20.22 -7.26 22.98
N CYS A 4 -20.67 -7.78 21.84
CA CYS A 4 -20.27 -7.32 20.51
C CYS A 4 -20.93 -5.97 20.15
N TYR A 5 -22.18 -5.77 20.59
CA TYR A 5 -22.92 -4.53 20.35
C TYR A 5 -22.35 -3.34 21.15
N ARG A 6 -21.83 -3.59 22.37
CA ARG A 6 -21.19 -2.57 23.21
C ARG A 6 -19.85 -2.08 22.65
N ILE A 7 -19.06 -2.95 22.02
CA ILE A 7 -17.83 -2.56 21.32
C ILE A 7 -18.17 -1.71 20.09
N CYS A 8 -19.20 -2.11 19.34
CA CYS A 8 -19.64 -1.39 18.14
C CYS A 8 -20.19 0.01 18.46
N ALA A 9 -20.92 0.17 19.58
CA ALA A 9 -21.44 1.46 20.02
C ALA A 9 -20.36 2.43 20.54
N LEU A 10 -19.30 1.91 21.17
CA LEU A 10 -18.16 2.74 21.61
C LEU A 10 -17.35 3.26 20.42
N VAL A 11 -17.15 2.43 19.39
CA VAL A 11 -16.46 2.79 18.14
C VAL A 11 -17.19 3.90 17.37
N LEU A 12 -18.53 3.95 17.42
CA LEU A 12 -19.32 5.03 16.81
C LEU A 12 -19.25 6.37 17.56
N SER A 13 -18.89 6.38 18.86
CA SER A 13 -18.75 7.63 19.63
C SER A 13 -17.38 8.31 19.45
N SER A 14 -16.38 7.58 18.94
CA SER A 14 -15.00 8.02 18.74
C SER A 14 -14.68 8.45 17.30
N LEU A 15 -15.66 8.95 16.53
CA LEU A 15 -15.51 9.36 15.12
C LEU A 15 -14.49 10.49 14.85
N TRP A 16 -13.80 11.00 15.87
CA TRP A 16 -12.70 11.97 15.79
C TRP A 16 -11.33 11.32 15.62
N CYS A 17 -11.27 10.22 14.88
CA CYS A 17 -10.07 9.38 14.86
C CYS A 17 -9.14 9.68 13.66
N PHE A 18 -9.71 10.16 12.56
CA PHE A 18 -8.99 10.35 11.30
C PHE A 18 -8.75 11.83 11.04
N LEU A 19 -7.54 12.30 11.29
CA LEU A 19 -7.11 13.62 10.83
C LEU A 19 -6.62 13.47 9.39
N LEU A 20 -7.35 14.10 8.46
CA LEU A 20 -6.93 14.20 7.07
C LEU A 20 -5.75 15.16 6.96
N THR A 21 -4.59 14.66 6.54
CA THR A 21 -3.38 15.44 6.32
C THR A 21 -3.07 15.43 4.83
N VAL A 22 -2.97 16.60 4.21
CA VAL A 22 -2.50 16.69 2.82
C VAL A 22 -0.98 16.74 2.83
N LEU A 23 -0.35 15.69 2.33
CA LEU A 23 1.10 15.68 2.14
C LEU A 23 1.42 16.34 0.79
N TYR A 24 2.14 17.46 0.84
CA TYR A 24 2.66 18.11 -0.35
C TYR A 24 4.02 17.52 -0.70
N ILE A 25 4.04 16.61 -1.67
CA ILE A 25 5.30 16.18 -2.30
C ILE A 25 5.87 17.35 -3.12
N TYR A 26 7.12 17.72 -2.82
CA TYR A 26 7.76 18.99 -3.19
C TYR A 26 7.80 19.25 -4.72
N TYR A 27 7.40 20.48 -5.08
CA TYR A 27 7.59 21.27 -6.31
C TYR A 27 7.42 20.61 -7.70
N LYS A 28 6.16 20.38 -8.10
CA LYS A 28 5.74 20.53 -9.51
C LYS A 28 4.60 21.55 -9.58
N PRO A 29 4.71 22.64 -10.36
CA PRO A 29 3.57 23.53 -10.58
C PRO A 29 2.42 22.74 -11.24
N GLY A 30 1.24 22.76 -10.62
CA GLY A 30 0.05 22.03 -11.07
C GLY A 30 -0.23 20.68 -10.38
N ASN A 31 0.58 20.27 -9.40
CA ASN A 31 0.30 19.09 -8.57
C ASN A 31 -0.80 19.42 -7.54
N SER A 32 -1.93 18.71 -7.63
CA SER A 32 -2.86 18.56 -6.51
C SER A 32 -2.24 17.61 -5.49
N GLY A 33 -1.93 18.12 -4.29
CA GLY A 33 -1.23 17.38 -3.25
C GLY A 33 -1.84 16.01 -2.94
N ARG A 34 -1.09 15.14 -2.24
CA ARG A 34 -1.54 13.77 -1.97
C ARG A 34 -2.25 13.72 -0.60
N PRO A 35 -3.60 13.62 -0.54
CA PRO A 35 -4.28 13.48 0.73
C PRO A 35 -3.90 12.14 1.36
N THR A 36 -3.54 12.18 2.64
CA THR A 36 -3.19 11.01 3.45
C THR A 36 -4.01 11.05 4.74
N VAL A 37 -4.48 9.91 5.20
CA VAL A 37 -5.21 9.81 6.47
C VAL A 37 -4.22 9.45 7.56
N SER A 38 -4.14 10.25 8.61
CA SER A 38 -3.35 9.91 9.80
C SER A 38 -4.25 9.22 10.82
N SER A 39 -3.79 8.07 11.33
CA SER A 39 -4.54 7.21 12.25
C SER A 39 -3.86 7.07 13.62
N HIS A 40 -2.91 7.94 13.97
CA HIS A 40 -2.03 7.79 15.13
C HIS A 40 -2.75 7.62 16.48
N THR A 41 -3.97 8.14 16.64
CA THR A 41 -4.75 8.02 17.88
C THR A 41 -5.84 6.94 17.79
N CYS A 42 -5.85 6.14 16.74
CA CYS A 42 -6.90 5.17 16.50
C CYS A 42 -6.62 3.79 17.08
N PRO A 43 -7.64 3.15 17.69
CA PRO A 43 -7.52 1.77 18.14
C PRO A 43 -7.27 0.80 16.97
N THR A 44 -7.56 1.21 15.73
CA THR A 44 -7.27 0.44 14.51
C THR A 44 -5.78 0.30 14.22
N VAL A 45 -4.90 1.12 14.82
CA VAL A 45 -3.44 1.01 14.63
C VAL A 45 -2.93 -0.33 15.13
N LEU A 46 -3.33 -0.73 16.34
CA LEU A 46 -2.92 -2.02 16.92
C LEU A 46 -3.39 -3.21 16.09
N ILE A 47 -4.60 -3.11 15.53
CA ILE A 47 -5.13 -4.15 14.63
C ILE A 47 -4.33 -4.18 13.32
N SER A 48 -3.99 -3.02 12.76
CA SER A 48 -3.17 -2.92 11.56
C SER A 48 -1.77 -3.51 11.77
N GLU A 49 -1.13 -3.21 12.91
CA GLU A 49 0.17 -3.78 13.27
C GLU A 49 0.11 -5.30 13.42
N TYR A 50 -0.94 -5.82 14.07
CA TYR A 50 -1.14 -7.25 14.19
C TYR A 50 -1.30 -7.92 12.81
N ILE A 51 -2.16 -7.37 11.95
CA ILE A 51 -2.37 -7.90 10.59
C ILE A 51 -1.06 -7.87 9.80
N ASP A 52 -0.30 -6.77 9.88
CA ASP A 52 0.99 -6.63 9.21
C ASP A 52 2.00 -7.69 9.69
N SER A 53 2.04 -7.99 10.99
CA SER A 53 2.91 -9.05 11.55
C SER A 53 2.58 -10.45 11.01
N VAL A 54 1.31 -10.72 10.70
CA VAL A 54 0.84 -12.00 10.15
C VAL A 54 1.06 -12.06 8.64
N LEU A 55 0.84 -10.95 7.92
CA LEU A 55 0.95 -10.90 6.46
C LEU A 55 2.40 -10.78 5.98
N SER A 56 3.27 -10.08 6.71
CA SER A 56 4.69 -9.90 6.38
C SER A 56 5.42 -11.19 5.95
N PRO A 57 5.36 -12.30 6.72
CA PRO A 57 6.02 -13.55 6.33
C PRO A 57 5.35 -14.28 5.15
N LEU A 58 4.13 -13.91 4.78
CA LEU A 58 3.43 -14.44 3.60
C LEU A 58 3.80 -13.64 2.35
N VAL A 59 3.87 -12.31 2.47
CA VAL A 59 4.24 -11.40 1.38
C VAL A 59 5.66 -11.70 0.88
N SER A 60 6.59 -12.05 1.79
CA SER A 60 7.96 -12.42 1.42
C SER A 60 8.08 -13.70 0.59
N LYS A 61 7.03 -14.53 0.54
CA LYS A 61 7.00 -15.77 -0.26
C LYS A 61 6.43 -15.56 -1.67
N LEU A 62 5.91 -14.36 -1.96
CA LEU A 62 5.33 -14.08 -3.26
C LEU A 62 6.43 -13.96 -4.33
N PRO A 63 6.17 -14.41 -5.57
CA PRO A 63 7.15 -14.29 -6.66
C PRO A 63 7.45 -12.84 -7.05
N SER A 64 6.53 -11.91 -6.74
CA SER A 64 6.69 -10.47 -6.99
C SER A 64 7.26 -9.70 -5.80
N PHE A 65 7.84 -10.39 -4.81
CA PHE A 65 8.34 -9.74 -3.61
C PHE A 65 9.62 -8.94 -3.90
N PHE A 66 9.57 -7.64 -3.60
CA PHE A 66 10.73 -6.77 -3.58
C PHE A 66 10.86 -6.16 -2.17
N GLN A 67 11.97 -6.42 -1.49
CA GLN A 67 12.19 -5.94 -0.13
C GLN A 67 12.44 -4.42 -0.08
N ASP A 68 13.40 -3.94 -0.87
CA ASP A 68 13.85 -2.55 -0.88
C ASP A 68 14.52 -2.18 -2.21
N THR A 69 14.90 -0.92 -2.37
CA THR A 69 15.57 -0.42 -3.58
C THR A 69 16.88 -1.18 -3.87
N PRO A 70 17.78 -1.41 -2.89
CA PRO A 70 18.96 -2.25 -3.10
C PRO A 70 18.66 -3.68 -3.59
N HIS A 71 17.68 -4.37 -3.00
CA HIS A 71 17.27 -5.71 -3.43
C HIS A 71 16.79 -5.71 -4.89
N PHE A 72 15.98 -4.73 -5.27
CA PHE A 72 15.54 -4.56 -6.65
C PHE A 72 16.69 -4.35 -7.64
N LEU A 73 17.67 -3.50 -7.28
CA LEU A 73 18.84 -3.25 -8.13
C LEU A 73 19.68 -4.51 -8.36
N ARG A 74 19.82 -5.38 -7.35
CA ARG A 74 20.51 -6.67 -7.49
C ARG A 74 19.77 -7.59 -8.47
N LEU A 75 18.44 -7.68 -8.34
CA LEU A 75 17.63 -8.49 -9.24
C LEU A 75 17.71 -8.03 -10.71
N ILE A 76 17.79 -6.72 -10.95
CA ILE A 76 17.98 -6.18 -12.31
C ILE A 76 19.39 -6.48 -12.83
N GLN A 77 20.42 -6.38 -11.97
CA GLN A 77 21.80 -6.68 -12.36
C GLN A 77 21.97 -8.14 -12.80
N ASP A 78 21.28 -9.06 -12.15
CA ASP A 78 21.31 -10.48 -12.45
C ASP A 78 20.36 -10.88 -13.60
N CYS A 79 19.51 -9.97 -14.07
CA CYS A 79 18.59 -10.22 -15.18
C CYS A 79 19.33 -10.24 -16.53
N GLU A 80 19.40 -11.41 -17.17
CA GLU A 80 19.85 -11.51 -18.55
C GLU A 80 18.72 -11.13 -19.52
N PHE A 81 18.98 -10.19 -20.41
CA PHE A 81 18.05 -9.89 -21.50
C PHE A 81 18.08 -11.01 -22.55
N PRO A 82 16.92 -11.37 -23.13
CA PRO A 82 16.86 -12.40 -24.17
C PRO A 82 17.78 -12.01 -25.35
N LYS A 83 18.74 -12.88 -25.64
CA LYS A 83 19.68 -12.75 -26.77
C LYS A 83 18.96 -13.14 -28.06
N GLY A 84 18.13 -12.24 -28.58
CA GLY A 84 17.56 -12.35 -29.93
C GLY A 84 18.29 -11.43 -30.90
N ASP A 85 18.25 -11.76 -32.20
CA ASP A 85 18.83 -10.96 -33.30
C ASP A 85 18.12 -9.60 -33.56
N GLY A 86 17.28 -9.15 -32.62
CA GLY A 86 16.47 -7.93 -32.74
C GLY A 86 16.85 -6.85 -31.74
N GLU A 87 16.46 -5.62 -32.05
CA GLU A 87 16.61 -4.47 -31.17
C GLU A 87 15.80 -4.63 -29.87
N GLN A 88 16.42 -4.32 -28.74
CA GLN A 88 15.80 -4.39 -27.42
C GLN A 88 15.32 -2.99 -27.01
N LEU A 89 14.02 -2.83 -26.75
CA LEU A 89 13.45 -1.55 -26.32
C LEU A 89 13.16 -1.55 -24.82
N LEU A 90 13.77 -0.61 -24.10
CA LEU A 90 13.46 -0.34 -22.70
C LEU A 90 12.41 0.79 -22.62
N PHE A 91 11.32 0.54 -21.89
CA PHE A 91 10.33 1.55 -21.58
C PHE A 91 10.02 1.53 -20.08
N THR A 92 9.65 2.70 -19.56
CA THR A 92 9.21 2.85 -18.17
C THR A 92 7.72 3.14 -18.14
N VAL A 93 7.02 2.53 -17.19
CA VAL A 93 5.59 2.75 -16.98
C VAL A 93 5.41 3.17 -15.53
N ASP A 94 4.61 4.21 -15.32
CA ASP A 94 4.18 4.64 -14.00
C ASP A 94 2.67 4.48 -13.88
N VAL A 95 2.21 4.07 -12.69
CA VAL A 95 0.78 3.89 -12.41
C VAL A 95 0.28 5.09 -11.63
N SER A 96 -0.61 5.85 -12.25
CA SER A 96 -1.25 6.98 -11.57
C SER A 96 -2.17 6.49 -10.45
N SER A 97 -2.05 7.12 -9.27
CA SER A 97 -3.00 6.94 -8.17
C SER A 97 -3.18 5.49 -7.66
N LEU A 98 -2.14 4.64 -7.71
CA LEU A 98 -2.17 3.20 -7.37
C LEU A 98 -3.17 2.79 -6.27
N TYR A 99 -3.03 3.33 -5.05
CA TYR A 99 -3.89 2.99 -3.91
C TYR A 99 -5.39 3.28 -4.11
N LYS A 100 -5.75 4.29 -4.92
CA LYS A 100 -7.14 4.61 -5.25
C LYS A 100 -7.71 3.68 -6.33
N SER A 101 -6.84 3.04 -7.10
CA SER A 101 -7.22 2.20 -8.25
C SER A 101 -7.32 0.71 -7.88
N ILE A 102 -7.17 0.35 -6.60
CA ILE A 102 -7.28 -1.04 -6.14
C ILE A 102 -8.76 -1.47 -6.22
N PRO A 103 -9.10 -2.54 -6.97
CA PRO A 103 -10.48 -2.97 -7.13
C PRO A 103 -11.02 -3.58 -5.82
N HIS A 104 -11.78 -2.80 -5.06
CA HIS A 104 -12.34 -3.25 -3.78
C HIS A 104 -13.35 -4.40 -3.92
N HIS A 105 -14.06 -4.49 -5.04
CA HIS A 105 -15.04 -5.56 -5.27
C HIS A 105 -14.39 -6.95 -5.34
N ALA A 106 -13.16 -7.04 -5.88
CA ALA A 106 -12.44 -8.30 -5.97
C ALA A 106 -12.06 -8.86 -4.59
N ALA A 107 -11.90 -7.98 -3.59
CA ALA A 107 -11.60 -8.38 -2.21
C ALA A 107 -12.83 -8.91 -1.45
N LEU A 108 -14.04 -8.64 -1.92
CA LEU A 108 -15.29 -9.04 -1.23
C LEU A 108 -15.82 -10.41 -1.65
N VAL A 109 -15.21 -11.05 -2.67
CA VAL A 109 -15.66 -12.33 -3.25
C VAL A 109 -14.75 -13.51 -2.85
N ALA A 110 -13.73 -13.27 -2.01
CA ALA A 110 -12.76 -14.26 -1.58
C ALA A 110 -13.24 -15.15 -0.42
#